data_AF-A0A4R2QZW9-F1
#
_entry.id   AF-A0A4R2QZW9-F1
#
_cell.length_a   1.000
_cell.length_b   1.000
_cell.length_c   1.000
_cell.angle_alpha   90.00
_cell.angle_beta   90.00
_cell.angle_gamma   90.00
#
_symmetry.space_group_name_H-M   'P 1'
#
loop_
_entity.id
_entity.type
_entity.pdbx_description
1 polymer ?
#
loop_
_entity_poly.entity_id
_entity_poly.type
_entity_poly.pdbx_seq_one_letter_code
_entity_poly.pdbx_strand_id
1 'polypeptide(L)'
;MKKKIALAMVTTALGATLVGAGSFALFTAETTNTGNNFTAGTLTLQDLSGGPIASQAVNFGNLAPGDNGVVKMTVKNNGSLDAWVRINQTASNASRTGDLFGGATPLQLIWDAKVVKVPAGGTTTFDVGYLFPLAADNSYQGDTGSFHVVVQAVQARNNTNAANNGPIAWN
;
A
#
# COMPACT_ATOMS: atom_id res chain seq x y z
N MET A 1 -44.60 9.98 -44.15
CA MET A 1 -43.32 10.69 -43.84
C MET A 1 -43.15 10.90 -42.33
N LYS A 2 -44.14 11.47 -41.61
CA LYS A 2 -44.10 11.69 -40.15
C LYS A 2 -43.74 10.44 -39.31
N LYS A 3 -44.30 9.26 -39.65
CA LYS A 3 -44.01 7.99 -38.95
C LYS A 3 -42.57 7.46 -39.17
N LYS A 4 -41.95 7.78 -40.31
CA LYS A 4 -40.57 7.36 -40.63
C LYS A 4 -39.53 8.24 -39.90
N ILE A 5 -39.83 9.54 -39.75
CA ILE A 5 -39.00 10.47 -38.95
C ILE A 5 -39.07 10.13 -37.46
N ALA A 6 -40.27 9.82 -36.94
CA ALA A 6 -40.43 9.38 -35.55
C ALA A 6 -39.64 8.09 -35.26
N LEU A 7 -39.67 7.12 -36.17
CA LEU A 7 -38.91 5.87 -36.04
C LEU A 7 -37.39 6.12 -36.09
N ALA A 8 -36.93 7.00 -36.99
CA ALA A 8 -35.51 7.37 -37.09
C ALA A 8 -34.98 8.04 -35.82
N MET A 9 -35.78 8.91 -35.19
CA MET A 9 -35.43 9.57 -33.91
C MET A 9 -35.36 8.58 -32.74
N VAL A 10 -36.28 7.61 -32.69
CA VAL A 10 -36.26 6.55 -31.65
C VAL A 10 -35.01 5.67 -31.80
N THR A 11 -34.61 5.33 -33.04
CA THR A 11 -33.41 4.51 -33.27
C THR A 11 -32.11 5.25 -32.98
N THR A 12 -32.03 6.56 -33.24
CA THR A 12 -30.83 7.36 -32.88
C THR A 12 -30.73 7.57 -31.37
N ALA A 13 -31.87 7.80 -30.70
CA ALA A 13 -31.91 7.88 -29.23
C ALA A 13 -31.46 6.57 -28.59
N LEU A 14 -31.95 5.42 -29.06
CA LEU A 14 -31.53 4.10 -28.56
C LEU A 14 -30.03 3.82 -28.81
N GLY A 15 -29.52 4.18 -30.00
CA GLY A 15 -28.09 4.05 -30.33
C GLY A 15 -27.20 4.92 -29.43
N ALA A 16 -27.59 6.19 -29.19
CA ALA A 16 -26.86 7.08 -28.30
C ALA A 16 -26.89 6.59 -26.84
N THR A 17 -28.00 6.00 -26.38
CA THR A 17 -28.07 5.40 -25.04
C THR A 17 -27.21 4.14 -24.90
N LEU A 18 -27.03 3.35 -25.96
CA LEU A 18 -26.16 2.16 -25.94
C LEU A 18 -24.67 2.55 -25.91
N VAL A 19 -24.28 3.59 -26.64
CA VAL A 19 -22.91 4.14 -26.57
C VAL A 19 -22.66 4.78 -25.19
N GLY A 20 -23.63 5.52 -24.65
CA GLY A 20 -23.55 6.11 -23.33
C GLY A 20 -23.48 5.08 -22.19
N ALA A 21 -24.28 4.02 -22.24
CA ALA A 21 -24.27 2.97 -21.21
C ALA A 21 -23.06 2.03 -21.35
N GLY A 22 -22.59 1.77 -22.57
CA GLY A 22 -21.42 0.93 -22.83
C GLY A 22 -20.10 1.52 -22.34
N SER A 23 -19.95 2.86 -22.35
CA SER A 23 -18.73 3.52 -21.87
C SER A 23 -18.67 3.64 -20.34
N PHE A 24 -19.79 3.77 -19.63
CA PHE A 24 -19.80 3.85 -18.17
C PHE A 24 -19.67 2.48 -17.47
N ALA A 25 -20.08 1.38 -18.12
CA ALA A 25 -19.99 0.04 -17.53
C ALA A 25 -18.62 -0.64 -17.73
N LEU A 26 -17.76 -0.15 -18.63
CA LEU A 26 -16.49 -0.80 -18.97
C LEU A 26 -15.35 -0.52 -17.97
N PHE A 27 -15.49 0.49 -17.10
CA PHE A 27 -14.40 0.94 -16.21
C PHE A 27 -14.66 0.75 -14.71
N THR A 28 -15.67 -0.03 -14.30
CA THR A 28 -15.93 -0.28 -12.87
C THR A 28 -15.84 -1.76 -12.48
N ALA A 29 -15.21 -2.60 -13.28
CA ALA A 29 -14.82 -3.91 -12.80
C ALA A 29 -13.67 -3.72 -11.80
N GLU A 30 -13.96 -3.76 -10.50
CA GLU A 30 -12.95 -4.03 -9.49
C GLU A 30 -12.39 -5.42 -9.77
N THR A 31 -11.37 -5.47 -10.64
CA THR A 31 -10.63 -6.69 -10.91
C THR A 31 -9.66 -6.84 -9.75
N THR A 32 -9.88 -7.87 -8.92
CA THR A 32 -8.84 -8.30 -8.00
C THR A 32 -7.69 -8.80 -8.87
N ASN A 33 -6.63 -8.00 -9.00
CA ASN A 33 -5.49 -8.33 -9.86
C ASN A 33 -4.78 -9.59 -9.34
N THR A 34 -5.00 -10.70 -10.04
CA THR A 34 -4.37 -12.00 -9.78
C THR A 34 -2.90 -11.94 -10.23
N GLY A 35 -2.05 -11.46 -9.34
CA GLY A 35 -0.61 -11.25 -9.61
C GLY A 35 0.09 -10.47 -8.50
N ASN A 36 -0.67 -9.73 -7.69
CA ASN A 36 -0.11 -9.07 -6.52
C ASN A 36 0.06 -10.06 -5.37
N ASN A 37 1.30 -10.41 -5.03
CA ASN A 37 1.59 -11.20 -3.85
C ASN A 37 1.66 -10.28 -2.61
N PHE A 38 0.49 -9.92 -2.08
CA PHE A 38 0.34 -9.20 -0.82
C PHE A 38 0.36 -10.18 0.36
N THR A 39 1.51 -10.81 0.63
CA THR A 39 1.58 -11.73 1.77
C THR A 39 1.57 -10.93 3.08
N ALA A 40 0.46 -10.99 3.83
CA ALA A 40 0.47 -10.59 5.23
C ALA A 40 1.54 -11.43 5.96
N GLY A 41 2.57 -10.76 6.47
CA GLY A 41 3.77 -11.39 7.01
C GLY A 41 3.92 -11.16 8.51
N THR A 42 4.56 -12.11 9.19
CA THR A 42 5.05 -11.92 10.56
C THR A 42 6.55 -11.64 10.53
N LEU A 43 6.94 -10.45 10.95
CA LEU A 43 8.33 -10.02 11.08
C LEU A 43 8.79 -10.23 12.52
N THR A 44 9.86 -10.98 12.72
CA THR A 44 10.39 -11.30 14.06
C THR A 44 11.63 -10.47 14.39
N LEU A 45 11.64 -9.83 15.55
CA LEU A 45 12.78 -9.08 16.09
C LEU A 45 13.43 -9.92 17.19
N GLN A 46 14.61 -10.50 16.94
CA GLN A 46 15.24 -11.46 17.87
C GLN A 46 16.28 -10.85 18.81
N ASP A 47 17.03 -9.83 18.37
CA ASP A 47 18.05 -9.16 19.19
C ASP A 47 17.95 -7.65 18.98
N LEU A 48 17.82 -6.91 20.09
CA LEU A 48 17.67 -5.46 20.06
C LEU A 48 18.98 -4.68 20.30
N SER A 49 20.11 -5.37 20.49
CA SER A 49 21.41 -4.76 20.72
C SER A 49 21.94 -4.11 19.43
N GLY A 50 21.75 -2.79 19.31
CA GLY A 50 22.13 -2.01 18.12
C GLY A 50 20.97 -1.46 17.28
N GLY A 51 19.71 -1.69 17.68
CA GLY A 51 18.53 -1.17 16.97
C GLY A 51 18.14 -2.04 15.78
N PRO A 52 17.40 -3.14 15.98
CA PRO A 52 17.13 -4.09 14.93
C PRO A 52 16.23 -3.47 13.88
N ILE A 53 16.67 -3.67 12.65
CA ILE A 53 15.94 -3.34 11.45
C ILE A 53 15.55 -4.66 10.81
N ALA A 54 14.27 -4.82 10.55
CA ALA A 54 13.76 -5.98 9.83
C ALA A 54 12.92 -5.48 8.66
N SER A 55 12.83 -6.26 7.59
CA SER A 55 12.09 -5.85 6.40
C SER A 55 11.26 -6.98 5.79
N GLN A 56 10.14 -6.61 5.18
CA GLN A 56 9.26 -7.51 4.43
C GLN A 56 9.08 -6.95 3.02
N ALA A 57 9.37 -7.76 1.99
CA ALA A 57 9.17 -7.38 0.60
C ALA A 57 7.67 -7.39 0.25
N VAL A 58 7.24 -6.39 -0.51
CA VAL A 58 5.91 -6.24 -1.10
C VAL A 58 6.08 -6.00 -2.59
N ASN A 59 5.35 -6.76 -3.41
CA ASN A 59 5.43 -6.71 -4.86
C ASN A 59 4.06 -6.33 -5.46
N PHE A 60 4.10 -5.44 -6.43
CA PHE A 60 2.98 -4.96 -7.23
C PHE A 60 3.20 -5.33 -8.70
N GLY A 61 2.14 -5.77 -9.35
CA GLY A 61 2.09 -5.98 -10.79
C GLY A 61 0.66 -5.92 -11.28
N ASN A 62 0.50 -5.58 -12.56
CA ASN A 62 -0.81 -5.54 -13.21
C ASN A 62 -1.83 -4.62 -12.51
N LEU A 63 -1.41 -3.52 -11.88
CA LEU A 63 -2.34 -2.57 -11.25
C LEU A 63 -3.12 -1.80 -12.32
N ALA A 64 -4.42 -1.63 -12.09
CA ALA A 64 -5.28 -0.78 -12.91
C ALA A 64 -5.44 0.61 -12.25
N PRO A 65 -5.54 1.71 -13.01
CA PRO A 65 -5.75 3.04 -12.44
C PRO A 65 -6.95 3.07 -11.48
N GLY A 66 -6.73 3.52 -10.24
CA GLY A 66 -7.71 3.50 -9.15
C GLY A 66 -7.55 2.35 -8.15
N ASP A 67 -6.76 1.34 -8.46
CA ASP A 67 -6.48 0.23 -7.55
C ASP A 67 -5.89 0.74 -6.23
N ASN A 68 -6.38 0.20 -5.13
CA ASN A 68 -5.91 0.52 -3.79
C ASN A 68 -6.05 -0.67 -2.86
N GLY A 69 -5.34 -0.63 -1.74
CA GLY A 69 -5.42 -1.68 -0.74
C GLY A 69 -4.52 -1.41 0.45
N VAL A 70 -4.59 -2.32 1.43
CA VAL A 70 -3.82 -2.24 2.67
C VAL A 70 -3.10 -3.55 2.92
N VAL A 71 -1.79 -3.47 3.09
CA VAL A 71 -0.93 -4.58 3.52
C VAL A 71 -0.78 -4.51 5.04
N LYS A 72 -1.31 -5.52 5.73
CA LYS A 72 -1.15 -5.64 7.19
C LYS A 72 0.11 -6.42 7.51
N MET A 73 0.94 -5.87 8.38
CA MET A 73 2.16 -6.51 8.83
C MET A 73 2.15 -6.71 10.33
N THR A 74 2.42 -7.93 10.77
CA THR A 74 2.56 -8.25 12.20
C THR A 74 4.03 -8.23 12.57
N VAL A 75 4.41 -7.46 13.58
CA VAL A 75 5.74 -7.43 14.14
C VAL A 75 5.71 -8.12 15.50
N LYS A 76 6.59 -9.10 15.70
CA LYS A 76 6.76 -9.82 16.97
C LYS A 76 8.10 -9.47 17.61
N ASN A 77 8.05 -9.04 18.87
CA ASN A 77 9.24 -8.85 19.69
C ASN A 77 9.62 -10.18 20.34
N ASN A 78 10.58 -10.90 19.76
CA ASN A 78 11.14 -12.13 20.33
C ASN A 78 12.28 -11.85 21.34
N GLY A 79 12.64 -10.59 21.56
CA GLY A 79 13.65 -10.20 22.54
C GLY A 79 13.17 -10.35 23.98
N SER A 80 14.12 -10.19 24.91
CA SER A 80 13.88 -10.28 26.36
C SER A 80 13.44 -8.95 27.00
N LEU A 81 13.40 -7.86 26.23
CA LEU A 81 13.08 -6.51 26.69
C LEU A 81 12.01 -5.86 25.82
N ASP A 82 11.20 -5.00 26.43
CA ASP A 82 10.27 -4.13 25.71
C ASP A 82 10.99 -3.28 24.67
N ALA A 83 10.33 -3.05 23.53
CA ALA A 83 10.87 -2.29 22.42
C ALA A 83 9.88 -1.22 21.95
N TRP A 84 10.38 -0.05 21.56
CA TRP A 84 9.63 0.87 20.72
C TRP A 84 9.82 0.46 19.26
N VAL A 85 8.73 0.37 18.52
CA VAL A 85 8.69 -0.10 17.13
C VAL A 85 7.96 0.92 16.27
N ARG A 86 8.47 1.18 15.07
CA ARG A 86 7.80 1.98 14.02
C ARG A 86 8.19 1.51 12.63
N ILE A 87 7.45 1.95 11.62
CA ILE A 87 7.91 1.89 10.23
C ILE A 87 8.97 2.97 9.99
N ASN A 88 10.12 2.58 9.42
CA ASN A 88 11.12 3.49 8.89
C ASN A 88 10.76 3.87 7.45
N GLN A 89 9.97 4.93 7.30
CA GLN A 89 9.47 5.37 5.99
C GLN A 89 10.61 5.75 5.05
N THR A 90 11.67 6.38 5.55
CA THR A 90 12.83 6.75 4.74
C THR A 90 13.51 5.52 4.14
N ALA A 91 13.82 4.52 4.96
CA ALA A 91 14.45 3.28 4.49
C ALA A 91 13.51 2.49 3.57
N SER A 92 12.21 2.47 3.87
CA SER A 92 11.21 1.80 3.04
C SER A 92 11.08 2.46 1.67
N ASN A 93 11.05 3.80 1.63
CA ASN A 93 11.01 4.56 0.38
C ASN A 93 12.30 4.40 -0.45
N ALA A 94 13.46 4.32 0.20
CA ALA A 94 14.74 4.09 -0.46
C ALA A 94 14.85 2.71 -1.10
N SER A 95 14.05 1.74 -0.65
CA SER A 95 14.04 0.36 -1.18
C SER A 95 13.11 0.17 -2.39
N ARG A 96 12.41 1.21 -2.83
CA ARG A 96 11.48 1.12 -3.97
C ARG A 96 12.24 0.82 -5.25
N THR A 97 11.73 -0.12 -6.03
CA THR A 97 12.24 -0.49 -7.35
C THR A 97 11.08 -0.76 -8.31
N GLY A 98 11.33 -0.62 -9.61
CA GLY A 98 10.33 -0.84 -10.65
C GLY A 98 9.60 0.43 -11.11
N ASP A 99 9.03 0.34 -12.31
CA ASP A 99 8.54 1.47 -13.08
C ASP A 99 7.24 2.07 -12.51
N LEU A 100 6.49 1.31 -11.72
CA LEU A 100 5.31 1.80 -11.00
C LEU A 100 5.61 2.97 -10.05
N PHE A 101 6.85 3.14 -9.59
CA PHE A 101 7.26 4.27 -8.73
C PHE A 101 7.82 5.47 -9.51
N GLY A 102 7.88 5.38 -10.84
CA GLY A 102 8.35 6.44 -11.74
C GLY A 102 7.22 7.17 -12.47
N GLY A 103 7.59 8.10 -13.35
CA GLY A 103 6.67 8.83 -14.21
C GLY A 103 5.86 9.94 -13.51
N ALA A 104 4.82 10.43 -14.20
CA ALA A 104 4.03 11.59 -13.76
C ALA A 104 2.99 11.26 -12.68
N THR A 105 2.50 10.03 -12.65
CA THR A 105 1.44 9.55 -11.75
C THR A 105 1.82 8.21 -11.11
N PRO A 106 2.90 8.16 -10.32
CA PRO A 106 3.40 6.92 -9.73
C PRO A 106 2.45 6.34 -8.69
N LEU A 107 2.60 5.05 -8.42
CA LEU A 107 2.02 4.35 -7.28
C LEU A 107 2.37 5.08 -5.98
N GLN A 108 1.34 5.38 -5.18
CA GLN A 108 1.47 6.07 -3.92
C GLN A 108 1.43 5.07 -2.76
N LEU A 109 2.32 5.24 -1.78
CA LEU A 109 2.34 4.47 -0.54
C LEU A 109 1.85 5.33 0.62
N ILE A 110 1.01 4.75 1.47
CA ILE A 110 0.42 5.38 2.65
C ILE A 110 0.92 4.64 3.88
N TRP A 111 1.67 5.33 4.74
CA TRP A 111 2.35 4.71 5.87
C TRP A 111 1.60 4.92 7.18
N ASP A 112 1.49 3.87 8.00
CA ASP A 112 1.16 4.02 9.40
C ASP A 112 2.30 4.76 10.14
N ALA A 113 1.98 5.92 10.72
CA ALA A 113 2.90 6.77 11.46
C ALA A 113 2.99 6.40 12.96
N LYS A 114 2.30 5.35 13.37
CA LYS A 114 2.24 4.90 14.77
C LYS A 114 3.64 4.52 15.29
N VAL A 115 3.86 4.87 16.55
CA VAL A 115 4.98 4.40 17.36
C VAL A 115 4.40 3.56 18.49
N VAL A 116 4.85 2.31 18.61
CA VAL A 116 4.25 1.35 19.55
C VAL A 116 5.30 0.77 20.47
N LYS A 117 5.01 0.75 21.78
CA LYS A 117 5.77 -0.04 22.74
C LYS A 117 5.27 -1.48 22.69
N VAL A 118 6.13 -2.39 22.27
CA VAL A 118 5.85 -3.82 22.15
C VAL A 118 6.61 -4.53 23.28
N PRO A 119 5.90 -5.12 24.26
CA PRO A 119 6.53 -5.86 25.34
C PRO A 119 7.37 -7.04 24.84
N ALA A 120 8.30 -7.52 25.65
CA ALA A 120 9.02 -8.77 25.38
C ALA A 120 8.03 -9.93 25.13
N GLY A 121 8.22 -10.68 24.03
CA GLY A 121 7.30 -11.74 23.59
C GLY A 121 6.01 -11.26 22.93
N GLY A 122 5.74 -9.95 22.93
CA GLY A 122 4.51 -9.34 22.41
C GLY A 122 4.50 -9.17 20.89
N THR A 123 3.35 -8.76 20.37
CA THR A 123 3.15 -8.45 18.95
C THR A 123 2.47 -7.10 18.76
N THR A 124 2.65 -6.51 17.58
CA THR A 124 1.86 -5.37 17.10
C THR A 124 1.63 -5.48 15.60
N THR A 125 0.67 -4.72 15.08
CA THR A 125 0.36 -4.68 13.65
C THR A 125 0.49 -3.26 13.14
N PHE A 126 1.05 -3.13 11.94
CA PHE A 126 1.10 -1.90 11.17
C PHE A 126 0.45 -2.10 9.81
N ASP A 127 -0.21 -1.05 9.34
CA ASP A 127 -0.88 -1.03 8.06
C ASP A 127 -0.06 -0.20 7.05
N VAL A 128 0.13 -0.74 5.85
CA VAL A 128 0.76 -0.02 4.73
C VAL A 128 -0.22 0.01 3.58
N GLY A 129 -0.80 1.17 3.34
CA GLY A 129 -1.71 1.41 2.23
C GLY A 129 -0.97 1.64 0.92
N TYR A 130 -1.64 1.36 -0.19
CA TYR A 130 -1.22 1.80 -1.51
C TYR A 130 -2.42 2.35 -2.29
N LEU A 131 -2.13 3.28 -3.20
CA LEU A 131 -3.09 3.86 -4.12
C LEU A 131 -2.42 4.08 -5.47
N PHE A 132 -2.95 3.44 -6.51
CA PHE A 132 -2.56 3.71 -7.88
C PHE A 132 -3.46 4.80 -8.45
N PRO A 133 -2.94 5.99 -8.84
CA PRO A 133 -3.76 7.12 -9.22
C PRO A 133 -4.71 6.83 -10.40
N LEU A 134 -5.95 7.33 -10.35
CA LEU A 134 -6.90 7.24 -11.48
C LEU A 134 -6.39 7.96 -12.73
N ALA A 135 -5.50 8.93 -12.57
CA ALA A 135 -4.87 9.66 -13.66
C ALA A 135 -3.71 8.92 -14.32
N ALA A 136 -3.36 7.71 -13.83
CA ALA A 136 -2.34 6.88 -14.47
C ALA A 136 -2.81 6.48 -15.87
N ASP A 137 -1.96 6.74 -16.85
CA ASP A 137 -2.23 6.44 -18.25
C ASP A 137 -1.74 5.02 -18.63
N ASN A 138 -1.86 4.70 -19.91
CA ASN A 138 -1.46 3.39 -20.43
C ASN A 138 0.06 3.16 -20.42
N SER A 139 0.90 4.15 -20.08
CA SER A 139 2.35 3.94 -19.99
C SER A 139 2.71 2.97 -18.86
N TYR A 140 1.85 2.86 -17.85
CA TYR A 140 2.02 1.97 -16.71
C TYR A 140 1.50 0.54 -16.96
N GLN A 141 0.97 0.25 -18.16
CA GLN A 141 0.38 -1.04 -18.45
C GLN A 141 1.45 -2.14 -18.49
N GLY A 142 1.38 -3.08 -17.53
CA GLY A 142 2.34 -4.16 -17.38
C GLY A 142 3.54 -3.81 -16.50
N ASP A 143 3.62 -2.57 -16.00
CA ASP A 143 4.65 -2.17 -15.07
C ASP A 143 4.54 -2.95 -13.75
N THR A 144 5.70 -3.10 -13.12
CA THR A 144 5.83 -3.73 -11.82
C THR A 144 6.53 -2.78 -10.86
N GLY A 145 6.37 -3.04 -9.58
CA GLY A 145 6.98 -2.26 -8.52
C GLY A 145 7.18 -3.14 -7.31
N SER A 146 8.31 -3.02 -6.63
CA SER A 146 8.51 -3.65 -5.34
C SER A 146 9.17 -2.70 -4.36
N PHE A 147 8.91 -2.94 -3.07
CA PHE A 147 9.60 -2.25 -2.01
C PHE A 147 9.66 -3.13 -0.78
N HIS A 148 10.57 -2.81 0.12
CA HIS A 148 10.66 -3.41 1.43
C HIS A 148 9.98 -2.49 2.44
N VAL A 149 9.01 -3.02 3.20
CA VAL A 149 8.55 -2.33 4.40
C VAL A 149 9.60 -2.55 5.47
N VAL A 150 10.32 -1.48 5.82
CA VAL A 150 11.39 -1.50 6.81
C VAL A 150 10.83 -1.08 8.17
N VAL A 151 10.96 -1.96 9.15
CA VAL A 151 10.59 -1.70 10.54
C VAL A 151 11.85 -1.44 11.34
N GLN A 152 11.85 -0.37 12.13
CA GLN A 152 12.92 -0.01 13.06
C GLN A 152 12.43 -0.21 14.48
N ALA A 153 13.25 -0.83 15.32
CA ALA A 153 12.96 -1.00 16.72
C ALA A 153 14.15 -0.62 17.61
N VAL A 154 13.86 -0.12 18.80
CA VAL A 154 14.85 0.20 19.84
C VAL A 154 14.35 -0.25 21.21
N GLN A 155 15.25 -0.68 22.08
CA GLN A 155 14.89 -1.10 23.45
C GLN A 155 14.24 0.06 24.22
N ALA A 156 13.20 -0.20 25.01
CA ALA A 156 12.46 0.83 25.73
C ALA A 156 13.08 1.20 27.10
N ARG A 157 13.73 0.25 27.79
CA ARG A 157 14.13 0.34 29.21
C ARG A 157 14.85 1.64 29.59
N ASN A 158 15.83 2.06 28.79
CA ASN A 158 16.64 3.26 29.05
C ASN A 158 16.54 4.30 27.91
N ASN A 159 15.53 4.16 27.05
CA ASN A 159 15.38 4.99 25.87
C ASN A 159 13.93 5.48 25.72
N THR A 160 13.08 5.38 26.74
CA THR A 160 11.71 5.92 26.67
C THR A 160 11.72 7.39 27.04
N ASN A 161 11.05 8.24 26.24
CA ASN A 161 10.98 9.67 26.51
C ASN A 161 10.07 9.99 27.73
N ALA A 162 10.15 11.21 28.25
CA ALA A 162 9.36 11.64 29.41
C ALA A 162 7.84 11.60 29.19
N ALA A 163 7.38 11.70 27.94
CA ALA A 163 5.97 11.63 27.57
C ALA A 163 5.43 10.19 27.41
N ASN A 164 6.29 9.17 27.52
CA ASN A 164 5.98 7.76 27.35
C ASN A 164 5.22 7.44 26.04
N ASN A 165 5.50 8.17 24.97
CA ASN A 165 4.86 8.00 23.66
C ASN A 165 5.85 7.63 22.54
N GLY A 166 7.12 7.40 22.90
CA GLY A 166 8.15 6.98 21.97
C GLY A 166 9.54 6.95 22.61
N PRO A 167 10.56 6.59 21.82
CA PRO A 167 11.92 6.58 22.31
C PRO A 167 12.56 7.98 22.31
N ILE A 168 13.67 8.13 23.05
CA ILE A 168 14.52 9.33 23.05
C ILE A 168 15.30 9.39 21.73
N ALA A 169 15.85 8.26 21.27
CA ALA A 169 16.56 8.13 20.00
C ALA A 169 16.19 6.83 19.29
N TRP A 170 16.20 6.86 17.96
CA TRP A 170 15.88 5.67 17.14
C TRP A 170 17.09 4.85 16.71
N ASN A 171 18.31 5.36 16.93
CA ASN A 171 19.62 4.81 16.54
C ASN A 171 19.76 4.37 15.07
#